data_AF-A0A6J0CB64-F1
#
_entry.id   AF-A0A6J0CB64-F1
#
_cell.length_a   1.000
_cell.length_b   1.000
_cell.length_c   1.000
_cell.angle_alpha   90.00
_cell.angle_beta   90.00
_cell.angle_gamma   90.00
#
_symmetry.space_group_name_H-M   'P 1'
#
loop_
_entity.id
_entity.type
_entity.pdbx_description
1 polymer ?
#
loop_
_entity_poly.entity_id
_entity_poly.type
_entity_poly.pdbx_seq_one_letter_code
_entity_poly.pdbx_strand_id
1 'polypeptide(L)'
;MMKAINSPDDNGAVMGNWSNDFGGGTAPTKWMGSQKILQEYYTTKNPVKYGQCWVFSGVLTTVCRALGIPCRPVTNYSSAHDTQGSLTVDCFIDAEGKVMEEMNNDSIWNYHVWNEVWMSRPDLTPECGGWQAIDATPQELSEDAYRCGPASVAAVKKGEVMRPYDSRFVFAEVNADKVFWRYNGPVQPLKLIRTDMYG
;
A
#
# COMPACT_ATOMS: atom_id res chain seq x y z
N MET A 1 -9.01 6.07 -10.50
CA MET A 1 -9.81 4.95 -9.97
C MET A 1 -9.53 4.73 -8.49
N MET A 2 -8.28 4.67 -8.04
CA MET A 2 -7.88 4.43 -6.64
C MET A 2 -8.55 5.39 -5.65
N LYS A 3 -8.49 6.71 -5.91
CA LYS A 3 -9.21 7.73 -5.11
C LYS A 3 -10.73 7.55 -5.02
N ALA A 4 -11.36 6.92 -6.01
CA ALA A 4 -12.80 6.66 -5.98
C ALA A 4 -13.15 5.42 -5.14
N ILE A 5 -12.16 4.60 -4.79
CA ILE A 5 -12.35 3.40 -3.97
C ILE A 5 -12.11 3.71 -2.49
N ASN A 6 -11.10 4.52 -2.13
CA ASN A 6 -10.85 4.90 -0.74
C ASN A 6 -11.51 6.23 -0.35
N SER A 7 -11.87 6.37 0.93
CA SER A 7 -12.60 7.52 1.44
C SER A 7 -11.81 8.78 1.84
N PRO A 8 -10.51 8.75 2.22
CA PRO A 8 -9.84 9.89 2.85
C PRO A 8 -9.97 11.23 2.13
N ASP A 9 -9.90 11.26 0.79
CA ASP A 9 -9.88 12.52 0.03
C ASP A 9 -11.24 12.87 -0.59
N ASP A 10 -11.87 11.89 -1.25
CA ASP A 10 -12.98 12.14 -2.18
C ASP A 10 -14.30 11.45 -1.77
N ASN A 11 -14.44 10.98 -0.52
CA ASN A 11 -15.58 10.15 -0.10
C ASN A 11 -15.79 8.92 -1.02
N GLY A 12 -14.70 8.24 -1.39
CA GLY A 12 -14.76 7.02 -2.18
C GLY A 12 -15.47 5.84 -1.49
N ALA A 13 -15.59 4.74 -2.22
CA ALA A 13 -16.52 3.64 -1.90
C ALA A 13 -16.34 3.00 -0.52
N VAL A 14 -15.11 2.92 -0.01
CA VAL A 14 -14.76 2.13 1.18
C VAL A 14 -13.97 2.98 2.18
N MET A 15 -14.37 2.89 3.44
CA MET A 15 -13.65 3.50 4.57
C MET A 15 -12.74 2.47 5.25
N GLY A 16 -11.45 2.80 5.39
CA GLY A 16 -10.47 1.93 6.04
C GLY A 16 -10.63 1.88 7.56
N ASN A 17 -10.34 0.73 8.18
CA ASN A 17 -10.20 0.61 9.64
C ASN A 17 -9.30 -0.58 10.01
N TRP A 18 -8.20 -0.29 10.71
CA TRP A 18 -7.21 -1.26 11.20
C TRP A 18 -7.23 -1.41 12.73
N SER A 19 -8.20 -0.81 13.41
CA SER A 19 -8.41 -1.01 14.85
C SER A 19 -9.15 -2.33 15.12
N ASN A 20 -9.35 -2.64 16.41
CA ASN A 20 -10.14 -3.78 16.86
C ASN A 20 -11.63 -3.43 17.10
N ASP A 21 -12.04 -2.19 16.83
CA ASP A 21 -13.43 -1.74 16.97
C ASP A 21 -14.03 -1.39 15.61
N PHE A 22 -15.05 -2.14 15.22
CA PHE A 22 -15.80 -1.95 13.97
C PHE A 22 -17.22 -1.43 14.22
N GLY A 23 -17.45 -0.77 15.35
CA GLY A 23 -18.72 -0.14 15.68
C GLY A 23 -19.23 0.78 14.56
N GLY A 24 -20.52 0.67 14.24
CA GLY A 24 -21.15 1.47 13.18
C GLY A 24 -20.84 1.02 11.75
N GLY A 25 -20.22 -0.16 11.56
CA GLY A 25 -19.97 -0.74 10.24
C GLY A 25 -19.87 -2.26 10.26
N THR A 26 -19.39 -2.81 9.14
CA THR A 26 -19.10 -4.24 8.98
C THR A 26 -17.60 -4.47 9.16
N ALA A 27 -17.23 -5.44 10.00
CA ALA A 27 -15.84 -5.85 10.16
C ALA A 27 -15.25 -6.31 8.80
N PRO A 28 -14.04 -5.87 8.41
CA PRO A 28 -13.45 -6.17 7.10
C PRO A 28 -13.41 -7.66 6.74
N THR A 29 -13.27 -8.54 7.74
CA THR A 29 -13.23 -10.00 7.59
C THR A 29 -14.58 -10.65 7.24
N LYS A 30 -15.69 -9.92 7.36
CA LYS A 30 -17.04 -10.43 7.06
C LYS A 30 -17.45 -10.26 5.59
N TRP A 31 -16.70 -9.49 4.81
CA TRP A 31 -17.03 -9.27 3.40
C TRP A 31 -16.71 -10.52 2.57
N MET A 32 -17.70 -10.98 1.80
CA MET A 32 -17.56 -12.13 0.89
C MET A 32 -17.42 -11.73 -0.59
N GLY A 33 -17.48 -10.42 -0.89
CA GLY A 33 -17.38 -9.90 -2.25
C GLY A 33 -17.80 -8.44 -2.37
N SER A 34 -17.49 -7.83 -3.52
CA SER A 34 -17.59 -6.39 -3.76
C SER A 34 -19.00 -5.87 -4.05
N GLN A 35 -19.93 -6.76 -4.45
CA GLN A 35 -21.26 -6.36 -4.91
C GLN A 35 -22.05 -5.58 -3.84
N LYS A 36 -22.09 -6.11 -2.60
CA LYS A 36 -22.85 -5.46 -1.51
C LYS A 36 -22.27 -4.09 -1.17
N ILE A 37 -20.95 -3.99 -1.11
CA ILE A 37 -20.23 -2.73 -0.85
C ILE A 37 -20.59 -1.69 -1.92
N LEU A 38 -20.47 -2.05 -3.20
CA LEU A 38 -20.76 -1.12 -4.30
C LEU A 38 -22.24 -0.71 -4.36
N GLN A 39 -23.16 -1.64 -4.09
CA GLN A 39 -24.60 -1.35 -4.06
C GLN A 39 -24.98 -0.43 -2.89
N GLU A 40 -24.39 -0.66 -1.71
CA GLU A 40 -24.60 0.19 -0.54
C GLU A 40 -24.06 1.60 -0.81
N TYR A 41 -22.81 1.72 -1.28
CA TYR A 41 -22.22 3.01 -1.67
C TYR A 41 -23.08 3.73 -2.72
N TYR A 42 -23.56 3.01 -3.74
CA TYR A 42 -24.42 3.59 -4.76
C TYR A 42 -25.75 4.10 -4.19
N THR A 43 -26.30 3.44 -3.17
CA THR A 43 -27.60 3.81 -2.59
C THR A 43 -27.45 4.96 -1.59
N THR A 44 -26.47 4.88 -0.70
CA THR A 44 -26.29 5.85 0.39
C THR A 44 -25.49 7.06 -0.03
N LYS A 45 -24.68 6.95 -1.10
CA LYS A 45 -23.66 7.93 -1.53
C LYS A 45 -22.63 8.25 -0.44
N ASN A 46 -22.48 7.37 0.54
CA ASN A 46 -21.56 7.52 1.67
C ASN A 46 -20.57 6.35 1.68
N PRO A 47 -19.29 6.56 2.06
CA PRO A 47 -18.30 5.50 2.18
C PRO A 47 -18.78 4.34 3.06
N VAL A 48 -18.61 3.11 2.56
CA VAL A 48 -19.02 1.90 3.27
C VAL A 48 -17.97 1.51 4.30
N LYS A 49 -18.40 1.33 5.54
CA LYS A 49 -17.57 0.94 6.68
C LYS A 49 -17.60 -0.58 6.87
N TYR A 50 -16.49 -1.31 6.99
CA TYR A 50 -15.09 -0.91 6.84
C TYR A 50 -14.35 -1.86 5.90
N GLY A 51 -13.18 -1.43 5.40
CA GLY A 51 -12.28 -2.24 4.59
C GLY A 51 -10.85 -2.29 5.12
N GLN A 52 -10.13 -3.32 4.70
CA GLN A 52 -8.66 -3.43 4.77
C GLN A 52 -8.14 -3.78 3.37
N CYS A 53 -6.82 -3.93 3.18
CA CYS A 53 -6.19 -4.02 1.86
C CYS A 53 -6.87 -5.00 0.89
N TRP A 54 -7.22 -6.22 1.32
CA TRP A 54 -7.90 -7.20 0.46
C TRP A 54 -9.34 -6.78 0.07
N VAL A 55 -10.03 -6.01 0.91
CA VAL A 55 -11.35 -5.45 0.61
C VAL A 55 -11.22 -4.37 -0.45
N PHE A 56 -10.27 -3.44 -0.29
CA PHE A 56 -9.96 -2.42 -1.30
C PHE A 56 -9.61 -3.07 -2.64
N SER A 57 -8.72 -4.07 -2.63
CA SER A 57 -8.29 -4.80 -3.83
C SER A 57 -9.43 -5.57 -4.49
N GLY A 58 -10.33 -6.18 -3.71
CA GLY A 58 -11.52 -6.86 -4.23
C GLY A 58 -12.47 -5.88 -4.95
N VAL A 59 -12.74 -4.72 -4.33
CA VAL A 59 -13.60 -3.69 -4.92
C VAL A 59 -12.96 -3.09 -6.17
N LEU A 60 -11.67 -2.75 -6.13
CA LEU A 60 -10.94 -2.21 -7.28
C LEU A 60 -10.91 -3.20 -8.45
N THR A 61 -10.69 -4.50 -8.18
CA THR A 61 -10.76 -5.55 -9.20
C THR A 61 -12.11 -5.56 -9.90
N THR A 62 -13.21 -5.49 -9.14
CA THR A 62 -14.56 -5.46 -9.70
C THR A 62 -14.76 -4.24 -10.60
N VAL A 63 -14.37 -3.05 -10.15
CA VAL A 63 -14.51 -1.81 -10.94
C VAL A 63 -13.69 -1.87 -12.23
N CYS A 64 -12.41 -2.24 -12.16
CA CYS A 64 -11.55 -2.33 -13.35
C CYS A 64 -12.10 -3.32 -14.38
N ARG A 65 -12.47 -4.53 -13.93
CA ARG A 65 -13.02 -5.56 -14.83
C ARG A 65 -14.37 -5.16 -15.43
N ALA A 66 -15.23 -4.50 -14.67
CA ALA A 66 -16.51 -3.98 -15.18
C ALA A 66 -16.31 -2.90 -16.25
N LEU A 67 -15.23 -2.11 -16.17
CA LEU A 67 -14.86 -1.12 -17.17
C LEU A 67 -14.08 -1.70 -18.37
N GLY A 68 -13.86 -3.02 -18.41
CA GLY A 68 -13.11 -3.68 -19.49
C GLY A 68 -11.59 -3.60 -19.37
N ILE A 69 -11.07 -3.20 -18.21
CA ILE A 69 -9.62 -3.16 -17.95
C ILE A 69 -9.21 -4.50 -17.33
N PRO A 70 -8.32 -5.30 -17.98
CA PRO A 70 -7.85 -6.54 -17.40
C PRO A 70 -7.12 -6.27 -16.09
N CYS A 71 -7.58 -6.91 -15.01
CA CYS A 71 -7.12 -6.63 -13.66
C CYS A 71 -7.01 -7.91 -12.84
N ARG A 72 -5.99 -8.03 -12.00
CA ARG A 72 -5.82 -9.12 -11.02
C ARG A 72 -5.38 -8.59 -9.65
N PRO A 73 -5.87 -9.16 -8.54
CA PRO A 73 -5.29 -8.89 -7.22
C PRO A 73 -3.94 -9.59 -7.07
N VAL A 74 -3.03 -9.01 -6.29
CA VAL A 74 -1.71 -9.57 -5.96
C VAL A 74 -1.50 -9.47 -4.46
N THR A 75 -0.98 -10.53 -3.84
CA THR A 75 -0.62 -10.56 -2.42
C THR A 75 0.89 -10.55 -2.28
N ASN A 76 1.39 -9.60 -1.50
CA ASN A 76 2.78 -9.53 -1.07
C ASN A 76 2.89 -9.94 0.40
N TYR A 77 3.82 -10.84 0.71
CA TYR A 77 4.07 -11.27 2.09
C TYR A 77 5.24 -10.50 2.66
N SER A 78 5.20 -10.19 3.96
CA SER A 78 6.21 -9.32 4.59
C SER A 78 6.37 -7.98 3.87
N SER A 79 5.24 -7.36 3.52
CA SER A 79 5.21 -6.12 2.74
C SER A 79 5.71 -4.96 3.58
N ALA A 80 6.75 -4.29 3.11
CA ALA A 80 7.25 -3.09 3.75
C ALA A 80 6.29 -1.92 3.48
N HIS A 81 6.16 -1.04 4.46
CA HIS A 81 5.51 0.26 4.33
C HIS A 81 6.54 1.32 4.71
N ASP A 82 7.26 1.83 3.70
CA ASP A 82 8.29 2.86 3.83
C ASP A 82 7.64 4.24 3.77
N THR A 83 7.58 4.89 4.93
CA THR A 83 6.92 6.19 5.12
C THR A 83 7.83 7.37 4.82
N GLN A 84 9.14 7.12 4.65
CA GLN A 84 10.16 8.16 4.46
C GLN A 84 10.68 8.19 3.02
N GLY A 85 10.27 7.22 2.20
CA GLY A 85 10.77 6.98 0.85
C GLY A 85 12.24 6.57 0.86
N SER A 86 12.83 6.16 1.98
CA SER A 86 14.26 5.84 2.07
C SER A 86 14.66 4.59 1.26
N LEU A 87 13.68 3.79 0.81
CA LEU A 87 13.83 2.42 0.32
C LEU A 87 14.38 1.46 1.40
N THR A 88 14.28 1.87 2.66
CA THR A 88 14.64 1.08 3.83
C THR A 88 13.47 1.07 4.80
N VAL A 89 13.37 0.02 5.61
CA VAL A 89 12.50 0.01 6.79
C VAL A 89 13.39 0.15 8.01
N ASP A 90 13.31 1.31 8.66
CA ASP A 90 14.15 1.62 9.81
C ASP A 90 13.53 1.10 11.11
N CYS A 91 14.24 0.19 11.78
CA CYS A 91 13.84 -0.43 13.03
C CYS A 91 14.71 0.08 14.19
N PHE A 92 14.11 0.84 15.10
CA PHE A 92 14.79 1.38 16.28
C PHE A 92 14.70 0.42 17.47
N ILE A 93 15.84 0.13 18.08
CA ILE A 93 15.95 -0.65 19.32
C ILE A 93 16.64 0.16 20.41
N ASP A 94 16.21 -0.04 21.66
CA ASP A 94 16.82 0.58 22.83
C ASP A 94 18.13 -0.12 23.24
N ALA A 95 18.72 0.33 24.34
CA ALA A 95 19.98 -0.22 24.86
C ALA A 95 19.83 -1.68 25.31
N GLU A 96 18.63 -2.07 25.73
CA GLU A 96 18.24 -3.40 26.17
C GLU A 96 17.86 -4.33 25.01
N GLY A 97 17.79 -3.82 23.79
CA GLY A 97 17.47 -4.56 22.58
C GLY A 97 15.97 -4.74 22.31
N LYS A 98 15.12 -3.97 22.99
CA LYS A 98 13.67 -3.95 22.76
C LYS A 98 13.34 -2.94 21.65
N VAL A 99 12.37 -3.30 20.81
CA VAL A 99 11.87 -2.45 19.73
C VAL A 99 11.16 -1.22 20.31
N MET A 100 11.51 -0.06 19.77
CA MET A 100 10.94 1.23 20.13
C MET A 100 9.83 1.61 19.16
N GLU A 101 8.62 1.08 19.40
CA GLU A 101 7.43 1.30 18.55
C GLU A 101 7.14 2.80 18.31
N GLU A 102 7.41 3.66 19.30
CA GLU A 102 7.19 5.11 19.20
C GLU A 102 8.09 5.81 18.17
N MET A 103 9.21 5.19 17.78
CA MET A 103 10.13 5.71 16.77
C MET A 103 9.98 5.04 15.40
N ASN A 104 9.27 3.91 15.32
CA ASN A 104 9.06 3.17 14.08
C ASN A 104 7.79 3.67 13.39
N ASN A 105 7.93 4.65 12.48
CA ASN A 105 6.84 5.00 11.56
C ASN A 105 6.72 3.97 10.41
N ASP A 106 7.83 3.33 10.04
CA ASP A 106 7.81 2.26 9.05
C ASP A 106 7.29 0.97 9.68
N SER A 107 6.55 0.18 8.88
CA SER A 107 5.97 -1.08 9.35
C SER A 107 6.15 -2.18 8.31
N ILE A 108 6.22 -3.43 8.78
CA ILE A 108 6.19 -4.61 7.92
C ILE A 108 4.88 -5.32 8.16
N TRP A 109 4.04 -5.36 7.13
CA TRP A 109 2.76 -6.02 7.17
C TRP A 109 2.97 -7.52 6.94
N ASN A 110 2.27 -8.35 7.71
CA ASN A 110 2.29 -9.81 7.51
C ASN A 110 2.00 -10.16 6.04
N TYR A 111 1.01 -9.48 5.47
CA TYR A 111 0.77 -9.43 4.04
C TYR A 111 0.06 -8.13 3.67
N HIS A 112 0.22 -7.72 2.42
CA HIS A 112 -0.51 -6.62 1.80
C HIS A 112 -1.08 -7.06 0.45
N VAL A 113 -2.18 -6.46 0.02
CA VAL A 113 -2.88 -6.82 -1.21
C VAL A 113 -3.17 -5.58 -2.05
N TRP A 114 -2.67 -5.55 -3.28
CA TRP A 114 -2.94 -4.51 -4.28
C TRP A 114 -3.51 -5.13 -5.57
N ASN A 115 -3.51 -4.37 -6.67
CA ASN A 115 -3.97 -4.83 -7.97
C ASN A 115 -2.94 -4.56 -9.06
N GLU A 116 -2.95 -5.40 -10.10
CA GLU A 116 -2.27 -5.13 -11.35
C GLU A 116 -3.28 -4.98 -12.47
N VAL A 117 -3.14 -3.92 -13.26
CA VAL A 117 -3.93 -3.68 -14.47
C VAL A 117 -3.07 -3.81 -15.72
N TRP A 118 -3.62 -4.37 -16.80
CA TRP A 118 -2.88 -4.53 -18.05
C TRP A 118 -3.14 -3.36 -18.99
N MET A 119 -2.09 -2.60 -19.31
CA MET A 119 -2.16 -1.50 -20.27
C MET A 119 -0.80 -1.20 -20.91
N SER A 120 -0.81 -0.54 -22.06
CA SER A 120 0.39 0.10 -22.61
C SER A 120 0.76 1.34 -21.78
N ARG A 121 2.05 1.70 -21.76
CA ARG A 121 2.56 2.93 -21.15
C ARG A 121 3.20 3.83 -22.21
N PRO A 122 2.40 4.50 -23.06
CA PRO A 122 2.93 5.38 -24.12
C PRO A 122 3.64 6.62 -23.56
N ASP A 123 3.41 6.94 -22.29
CA ASP A 123 4.13 7.96 -21.51
C ASP A 123 5.54 7.53 -21.08
N LEU A 124 5.85 6.23 -21.18
CA LEU A 124 7.15 5.63 -20.86
C LEU A 124 7.78 4.93 -22.07
N THR A 125 8.89 4.22 -21.84
CA THR A 125 9.49 3.36 -22.86
C THR A 125 8.59 2.15 -23.18
N PRO A 126 8.63 1.59 -24.40
CA PRO A 126 7.79 0.45 -24.79
C PRO A 126 7.90 -0.77 -23.87
N GLU A 127 9.05 -0.96 -23.23
CA GLU A 127 9.30 -2.06 -22.28
C GLU A 127 8.54 -1.93 -20.95
N CYS A 128 7.99 -0.75 -20.65
CA CYS A 128 7.25 -0.49 -19.41
C CYS A 128 5.75 -0.87 -19.50
N GLY A 129 5.26 -1.30 -20.66
CA GLY A 129 3.89 -1.78 -20.84
C GLY A 129 3.61 -3.12 -20.14
N GLY A 130 2.36 -3.58 -20.22
CA GLY A 130 1.93 -4.83 -19.58
C GLY A 130 1.30 -4.56 -18.21
N TRP A 131 1.65 -5.35 -17.20
CA TRP A 131 1.11 -5.20 -15.84
C TRP A 131 1.63 -3.94 -15.14
N GLN A 132 0.69 -3.15 -14.63
CA GLN A 132 0.94 -1.96 -13.84
C GLN A 132 0.35 -2.15 -12.44
N ALA A 133 1.15 -2.00 -11.40
CA ALA A 133 0.68 -2.01 -10.02
C ALA A 133 -0.14 -0.73 -9.75
N ILE A 134 -1.31 -0.92 -9.15
CA ILE A 134 -2.17 0.13 -8.59
C ILE A 134 -2.65 -0.33 -7.23
N ASP A 135 -2.69 0.57 -6.27
CA ASP A 135 -3.17 0.28 -4.92
C ASP A 135 -4.21 1.34 -4.49
N ALA A 136 -5.35 0.84 -4.03
CA ALA A 136 -6.44 1.66 -3.48
C ALA A 136 -6.37 1.76 -1.96
N THR A 137 -5.51 0.99 -1.29
CA THR A 137 -5.30 1.09 0.15
C THR A 137 -4.65 2.45 0.44
N PRO A 138 -5.24 3.28 1.32
CA PRO A 138 -4.65 4.56 1.67
C PRO A 138 -3.44 4.34 2.59
N GLN A 139 -2.26 4.21 1.98
CA GLN A 139 -0.97 4.05 2.63
C GLN A 139 -0.24 5.40 2.67
N GLU A 140 0.33 5.81 1.54
CA GLU A 140 1.06 7.06 1.38
C GLU A 140 0.33 8.06 0.47
N LEU A 141 0.67 9.34 0.64
CA LEU A 141 0.19 10.42 -0.22
C LEU A 141 1.03 10.48 -1.51
N SER A 142 0.36 10.48 -2.65
CA SER A 142 0.93 10.77 -3.97
C SER A 142 0.24 11.99 -4.56
N GLU A 143 1.02 13.06 -4.74
CA GLU A 143 0.52 14.39 -5.14
C GLU A 143 -0.68 14.82 -4.27
N ASP A 144 -0.47 14.88 -2.95
CA ASP A 144 -1.44 15.29 -1.91
C ASP A 144 -2.75 14.47 -1.85
N ALA A 145 -2.74 13.24 -2.37
CA ALA A 145 -3.88 12.33 -2.37
C ALA A 145 -3.48 10.89 -2.07
N TYR A 146 -4.34 10.12 -1.39
CA TYR A 146 -4.15 8.69 -1.14
C TYR A 146 -4.44 7.88 -2.41
N ARG A 147 -3.40 7.71 -3.22
CA ARG A 147 -3.39 6.93 -4.45
C ARG A 147 -2.00 6.37 -4.69
N CYS A 148 -1.93 5.22 -5.35
CA CYS A 148 -0.67 4.63 -5.77
C CYS A 148 -0.80 4.02 -7.17
N GLY A 149 0.15 4.35 -8.04
CA GLY A 149 0.27 3.86 -9.41
C GLY A 149 -0.49 4.68 -10.46
N PRO A 150 -0.44 4.26 -11.73
CA PRO A 150 0.11 2.99 -12.23
C PRO A 150 1.65 2.95 -12.25
N ALA A 151 2.23 2.02 -11.49
CA ALA A 151 3.66 1.72 -11.49
C ALA A 151 3.97 0.54 -12.41
N SER A 152 4.93 0.67 -13.32
CA SER A 152 5.28 -0.43 -14.22
C SER A 152 5.98 -1.56 -13.44
N VAL A 153 5.39 -2.75 -13.41
CA VAL A 153 5.99 -3.92 -12.72
C VAL A 153 7.34 -4.28 -13.34
N ALA A 154 7.49 -4.10 -14.65
CA ALA A 154 8.75 -4.29 -15.34
C ALA A 154 9.83 -3.29 -14.89
N ALA A 155 9.46 -2.02 -14.69
CA ALA A 155 10.37 -0.98 -14.18
C ALA A 155 10.76 -1.25 -12.72
N VAL A 156 9.79 -1.60 -11.86
CA VAL A 156 10.03 -1.97 -10.46
C VAL A 156 11.02 -3.14 -10.38
N LYS A 157 10.80 -4.20 -11.17
CA LYS A 157 11.72 -5.36 -11.21
C LYS A 157 13.15 -4.99 -11.63
N LYS A 158 13.33 -3.97 -12.47
CA LYS A 158 14.64 -3.48 -12.90
C LYS A 158 15.26 -2.47 -11.92
N GLY A 159 14.56 -2.10 -10.85
CA GLY A 159 14.99 -1.05 -9.92
C GLY A 159 14.89 0.36 -10.49
N GLU A 160 14.10 0.58 -11.55
CA GLU A 160 13.90 1.91 -12.16
C GLU A 160 12.91 2.76 -11.34
N VAL A 161 13.24 3.03 -10.07
CA VAL A 161 12.36 3.65 -9.06
C VAL A 161 11.96 5.10 -9.36
N MET A 162 12.68 5.79 -10.23
CA MET A 162 12.41 7.18 -10.62
C MET A 162 11.33 7.31 -11.70
N ARG A 163 10.80 6.18 -12.21
CA ARG A 163 9.74 6.20 -13.23
C ARG A 163 8.39 6.53 -12.58
N PRO A 164 7.55 7.37 -13.22
CA PRO A 164 6.20 7.55 -12.76
C PRO A 164 5.34 6.28 -13.00
N TYR A 165 4.31 6.02 -12.21
CA TYR A 165 3.92 6.72 -10.97
C TYR A 165 4.30 5.84 -9.79
N ASP A 166 4.72 6.47 -8.68
CA ASP A 166 4.95 5.82 -7.37
C ASP A 166 5.87 4.58 -7.37
N SER A 167 6.71 4.40 -8.40
CA SER A 167 7.56 3.21 -8.54
C SER A 167 8.54 3.04 -7.37
N ARG A 168 8.95 4.13 -6.73
CA ARG A 168 9.79 4.11 -5.52
C ARG A 168 9.06 3.46 -4.35
N PHE A 169 7.81 3.84 -4.11
CA PHE A 169 6.98 3.26 -3.06
C PHE A 169 6.72 1.78 -3.32
N VAL A 170 6.25 1.45 -4.52
CA VAL A 170 5.98 0.04 -4.91
C VAL A 170 7.25 -0.82 -4.84
N PHE A 171 8.42 -0.26 -5.16
CA PHE A 171 9.70 -0.95 -4.98
C PHE A 171 10.03 -1.20 -3.51
N ALA A 172 9.83 -0.19 -2.65
CA ALA A 172 10.04 -0.35 -1.22
C ALA A 172 9.14 -1.46 -0.65
N GLU A 173 7.86 -1.53 -1.04
CA GLU A 173 6.92 -2.56 -0.59
C GLU A 173 7.44 -4.00 -0.80
N VAL A 174 8.18 -4.23 -1.89
CA VAL A 174 8.66 -5.57 -2.28
C VAL A 174 10.13 -5.83 -1.98
N ASN A 175 10.95 -4.80 -1.76
CA ASN A 175 12.40 -4.95 -1.73
C ASN A 175 13.13 -3.90 -0.86
N ALA A 176 12.47 -3.31 0.13
CA ALA A 176 13.14 -2.46 1.11
C ALA A 176 14.04 -3.30 2.03
N ASP A 177 15.25 -2.81 2.29
CA ASP A 177 16.16 -3.42 3.27
C ASP A 177 15.70 -3.08 4.69
N LYS A 178 15.75 -4.03 5.62
CA LYS A 178 15.46 -3.75 7.03
C LYS A 178 16.73 -3.29 7.73
N VAL A 179 16.73 -2.09 8.28
CA VAL A 179 17.91 -1.50 8.92
C VAL A 179 17.66 -1.34 10.42
N PHE A 180 18.50 -1.98 11.22
CA PHE A 180 18.38 -1.96 12.68
C PHE A 180 19.30 -0.90 13.28
N TRP A 181 18.70 0.07 13.95
CA TRP A 181 19.39 1.17 14.61
C TRP A 181 19.27 1.05 16.12
N ARG A 182 20.38 1.16 16.83
CA ARG A 182 20.37 1.32 18.28
C ARG A 182 20.30 2.80 18.65
N TYR A 183 19.29 3.13 19.44
CA TYR A 183 19.11 4.43 20.05
C TYR A 183 19.63 4.40 21.50
N ASN A 184 20.56 5.29 21.83
CA ASN A 184 21.16 5.40 23.17
C ASN A 184 20.81 6.73 23.86
N GLY A 185 19.74 7.40 23.43
CA GLY A 185 19.31 8.71 23.93
C GLY A 185 19.57 9.87 22.97
N PRO A 186 19.00 11.05 23.26
CA PRO A 186 18.82 12.14 22.29
C PRO A 186 20.12 12.84 21.86
N VAL A 187 21.19 12.70 22.65
CA VAL A 187 22.50 13.31 22.39
C VAL A 187 23.50 12.34 21.78
N GLN A 188 23.14 11.07 21.65
CA GLN A 188 24.00 10.04 21.10
C GLN A 188 23.61 9.76 19.65
N PRO A 189 24.60 9.58 18.74
CA PRO A 189 24.29 9.21 17.37
C PRO A 189 23.65 7.83 17.32
N LEU A 190 22.72 7.65 16.37
CA LEU A 190 22.18 6.34 16.05
C LEU A 190 23.32 5.41 15.62
N LYS A 191 23.33 4.19 16.17
CA LYS A 191 24.33 3.19 15.84
C LYS A 191 23.71 2.11 14.97
N LEU A 192 24.20 1.95 13.74
CA LEU A 192 23.83 0.84 12.88
C LEU A 192 24.25 -0.49 13.53
N ILE A 193 23.29 -1.39 13.69
CA ILE A 193 23.51 -2.73 14.27
C ILE A 193 23.57 -3.79 13.19
N ARG A 194 22.61 -3.77 12.26
CA ARG A 194 22.50 -4.76 11.18
C ARG A 194 21.68 -4.18 10.03
N THR A 195 22.01 -4.59 8.81
CA THR A 195 21.14 -4.46 7.64
C THR A 195 20.75 -5.86 7.18
N ASP A 196 19.45 -6.08 6.98
CA ASP A 196 18.91 -7.31 6.45
C ASP A 196 18.44 -7.08 5.01
N MET A 197 19.18 -7.65 4.05
CA MET A 197 18.93 -7.50 2.62
C MET A 197 18.14 -8.68 2.02
N TYR A 198 17.78 -9.69 2.82
CA TYR A 198 17.21 -10.95 2.31
C TYR A 198 15.83 -11.31 2.88
N GLY A 199 15.29 -10.49 3.78
CA GLY A 199 13.92 -10.62 4.30
C GLY A 199 13.80 -11.49 5.54
#